data_AF-X1DUG2-F1
#
_entry.id   AF-X1DUG2-F1
#
_cell.length_a   1.000
_cell.length_b   1.000
_cell.length_c   1.000
_cell.angle_alpha   90.00
_cell.angle_beta   90.00
_cell.angle_gamma   90.00
#
_symmetry.space_group_name_H-M   'P 1'
#
loop_
_entity.id
_entity.type
_entity.pdbx_description
1 polymer ?
#
loop_
_entity_poly.entity_id
_entity_poly.type
_entity_poly.pdbx_seq_one_letter_code
_entity_poly.pdbx_strand_id
1 'polypeptide(L)' 'MIHKPSGKCPFCGGNKKQGKTTFTVDLGFGIVVVRDVPATVCSQ' A
#
# COMPACT_ATOMS: atom_id res chain seq x y z
N MET A 1 3.77 -3.36 -25.01
CA MET A 1 4.87 -3.48 -24.02
C MET A 1 4.20 -3.61 -22.66
N ILE A 2 4.33 -4.74 -21.95
CA ILE A 2 3.72 -4.91 -20.63
C ILE A 2 4.70 -4.34 -19.60
N HIS A 3 4.35 -3.24 -18.94
CA HIS A 3 5.20 -2.61 -17.92
C HIS A 3 5.13 -3.42 -16.62
N LYS A 4 6.21 -4.15 -16.29
CA LYS A 4 6.29 -4.91 -15.05
C LYS A 4 6.42 -3.92 -13.87
N PRO A 5 5.56 -4.00 -12.84
CA PRO A 5 5.65 -3.09 -11.71
C PRO A 5 7.00 -3.26 -11.01
N SER A 6 7.71 -2.13 -10.81
CA SER A 6 9.00 -2.13 -10.12
C SER A 6 8.82 -2.56 -8.66
N GLY A 7 9.76 -3.36 -8.16
CA GLY A 7 9.87 -3.67 -6.72
C GLY A 7 10.28 -2.46 -5.87
N LYS A 8 10.36 -1.27 -6.47
CA LYS A 8 10.70 -0.01 -5.82
C LYS A 8 9.45 0.80 -5.50
N CYS A 9 9.47 1.50 -4.38
CA CYS A 9 8.47 2.49 -4.02
C CYS A 9 8.58 3.68 -4.99
N PRO A 10 7.52 4.02 -5.74
CA PRO A 10 7.57 5.13 -6.70
C PRO A 10 7.70 6.50 -6.01
N PHE A 11 7.45 6.58 -4.70
CA PHE A 11 7.51 7.84 -3.94
C PHE A 11 8.90 8.12 -3.35
N CYS A 12 9.57 7.10 -2.80
CA CYS A 12 10.84 7.29 -2.09
C CYS A 12 12.02 6.49 -2.67
N GLY A 13 11.81 5.67 -3.71
CA GLY A 13 12.83 4.78 -4.27
C GLY A 13 13.22 3.58 -3.39
N GLY A 14 12.65 3.46 -2.19
CA GLY A 14 12.85 2.32 -1.27
C GLY A 14 12.34 0.99 -1.82
N ASN A 15 12.60 -0.13 -1.15
CA ASN A 15 12.09 -1.43 -1.57
C ASN A 15 10.64 -1.63 -1.14
N LYS A 16 9.84 -2.27 -1.98
CA LYS A 16 8.54 -2.83 -1.61
C LYS A 16 8.74 -4.27 -1.12
N LYS A 17 8.06 -4.64 -0.04
CA LYS A 17 8.04 -6.00 0.51
C LYS A 17 6.60 -6.49 0.66
N GLN A 18 6.37 -7.80 0.59
CA GLN A 18 5.07 -8.38 0.95
C GLN A 18 4.79 -8.13 2.44
N GLY A 19 3.55 -7.80 2.77
CA GLY A 19 3.16 -7.54 4.14
C GLY A 19 1.67 -7.27 4.28
N LYS A 20 1.30 -6.68 5.41
CA LYS A 20 -0.06 -6.21 5.67
C LYS A 20 -0.04 -4.72 5.98
N THR A 21 -1.11 -4.03 5.63
CA THR A 21 -1.32 -2.62 5.99
C THR A 21 -2.71 -2.40 6.58
N THR A 22 -2.87 -1.26 7.22
CA THR A 22 -4.17 -0.70 7.60
C THR A 22 -4.39 0.55 6.77
N PHE A 23 -5.56 0.69 6.16
CA PHE A 23 -5.95 1.93 5.51
C PHE A 23 -7.31 2.39 6.02
N THR A 24 -7.52 3.70 5.94
CA THR A 24 -8.73 4.35 6.41
C THR A 24 -9.39 5.06 5.25
N VAL A 25 -10.70 4.92 5.15
CA VAL A 25 -11.52 5.66 4.18
C VAL A 25 -12.56 6.46 4.94
N ASP A 26 -12.59 7.76 4.71
CA ASP A 26 -13.69 8.63 5.11
C ASP A 26 -14.77 8.57 4.04
N LEU A 27 -15.97 8.12 4.41
CA LEU A 27 -17.13 8.00 3.54
C LEU A 27 -18.11 9.18 3.67
N GLY A 28 -17.77 10.21 4.46
CA GLY A 28 -18.62 11.38 4.72
C GLY A 28 -19.73 11.15 5.75
N PHE A 29 -20.26 9.93 5.87
CA PHE A 29 -21.19 9.53 6.95
C PHE A 29 -20.51 8.72 8.06
N GLY A 30 -19.25 8.35 7.87
CA GLY A 30 -18.50 7.52 8.80
C GLY A 30 -17.11 7.20 8.28
N ILE A 31 -16.24 6.81 9.21
CA ILE A 31 -14.87 6.40 8.92
C ILE A 31 -14.79 4.88 9.01
N VAL A 32 -14.27 4.25 7.95
CA VAL A 32 -14.01 2.81 7.91
C VAL A 32 -12.51 2.57 8.02
N VAL A 33 -12.12 1.76 9.01
CA VAL A 33 -10.73 1.34 9.21
C VAL A 33 -10.60 -0.13 8.81
N VAL A 34 -9.88 -0.39 7.71
CA VAL A 34 -9.64 -1.75 7.21
C VAL A 34 -8.26 -2.21 7.66
N ARG A 35 -8.22 -3.26 8.49
CA ARG A 35 -6.99 -3.80 9.07
C ARG A 35 -6.54 -5.08 8.35
N ASP A 36 -5.27 -5.45 8.55
CA ASP A 36 -4.69 -6.71 8.08
C ASP A 36 -4.73 -6.96 6.56
N VAL A 37 -4.78 -5.90 5.77
CA VAL A 37 -4.92 -5.98 4.31
C VAL A 37 -3.63 -6.46 3.67
N PRO A 38 -3.60 -7.60 2.97
CA PRO A 38 -2.41 -8.06 2.25
C PRO A 38 -2.02 -7.05 1.17
N ALA A 39 -0.76 -6.61 1.19
CA ALA A 39 -0.25 -5.60 0.25
C ALA A 39 1.27 -5.70 0.09
N THR A 40 1.79 -5.07 -0.96
CA THR A 40 3.22 -4.71 -1.00
C THR A 40 3.42 -3.37 -0.28
N VAL A 41 4.16 -3.38 0.83
CA VAL A 41 4.42 -2.21 1.68
C VAL A 41 5.82 -1.67 1.44
N CYS A 42 5.99 -0.35 1.55
CA CYS A 42 7.32 0.26 1.53
C CYS A 42 8.10 -0.17 2.79
N SER A 43 9.40 -0.44 2.64
CA SER A 43 10.28 -0.89 3.74
C SER A 43 11.29 0.17 4.22
N GLN A 44 11.13 1.41 3.76
CA GLN A 44 11.87 2.59 4.22
C GLN A 44 11.12 3.24 5.36
#